data_AF-V8NW83-F1
#
_entry.id   AF-V8NW83-F1
#
_cell.length_a   1.000
_cell.length_b   1.000
_cell.length_c   1.000
_cell.angle_alpha   90.00
_cell.angle_beta   90.00
_cell.angle_gamma   90.00
#
_symmetry.space_group_name_H-M   'P 1'
#
loop_
_entity.id
_entity.type
_entity.pdbx_description
1 polymer ?
#
loop_
_entity_poly.entity_id
_entity_poly.type
_entity_poly.pdbx_seq_one_letter_code
_entity_poly.pdbx_strand_id
1 'polypeptide(L)'
;MHSSKIQSGEEGFFPQLILFCENRIESLAPNSRLLRKEKPVANASNFTTEEWKKINDDLTSWITEMKEDEYKTRYATTEVFKENVENLPPIRSSENHLSLSQNKAVKTEKKKKNIPRDYKEWDKFDVEKECSKIEDQEDDYSKTSINNNIKLPKAEIDTTGMTTKEKAFAAHREKEKGNEAFVTGDYKEAIAYYSRSISAFPTVAAYNNRAQTEIKLQNWQNALQDCEAVLKMEPENIK
;
A
#
# COMPACT_ATOMS: atom_id res chain seq x y z
N MET A 1 -8.47 21.74 65.54
CA MET A 1 -7.89 22.47 64.39
C MET A 1 -6.41 22.13 64.30
N HIS A 2 -6.03 21.14 63.48
CA HIS A 2 -4.63 20.89 63.14
C HIS A 2 -4.47 21.24 61.67
N SER A 3 -4.07 22.49 61.43
CA SER A 3 -3.76 23.02 60.10
C SER A 3 -2.36 22.55 59.74
N SER A 4 -2.26 21.42 59.03
CA SER A 4 -1.00 20.98 58.45
C SER A 4 -0.79 21.73 57.14
N LYS A 5 -0.09 22.85 57.26
CA LYS A 5 0.39 23.69 56.17
C LYS A 5 1.45 22.89 55.40
N ILE A 6 1.08 22.32 54.26
CA ILE A 6 2.01 21.59 53.39
C ILE A 6 2.69 22.64 52.51
N GLN A 7 3.80 23.18 53.01
CA GLN A 7 4.66 24.08 52.28
C GLN A 7 6.01 23.37 52.12
N SER A 8 6.09 22.50 51.12
CA SER A 8 7.38 22.02 50.61
C SER A 8 7.22 21.77 49.12
N GLY A 9 7.93 22.57 48.32
CA GLY A 9 8.07 22.41 46.87
C GLY A 9 9.06 21.31 46.49
N GLU A 10 9.16 20.26 47.29
CA GLU A 10 9.89 19.04 46.95
C GLU A 10 8.86 17.97 46.60
N GLU A 11 8.85 17.56 45.32
CA GLU A 11 7.94 16.54 44.80
C GLU A 11 8.23 15.19 45.50
N GLY A 12 7.51 14.91 46.58
CA GLY A 12 7.52 13.62 47.24
C GLY A 12 6.80 12.56 46.40
N PHE A 13 7.26 11.31 46.46
CA PHE A 13 6.52 10.18 45.92
C PHE A 13 5.37 9.83 46.89
N PHE A 14 4.11 10.05 46.46
CA PHE A 14 2.91 9.83 47.28
C PHE A 14 2.08 8.63 46.77
N PRO A 15 2.45 7.38 47.11
CA PRO A 15 1.82 6.18 46.54
C PRO A 15 0.32 6.07 46.85
N GLN A 16 -0.11 6.54 48.03
CA GLN A 16 -1.52 6.50 48.43
C GLN A 16 -2.39 7.47 47.61
N LEU A 17 -1.85 8.65 47.26
CA LEU A 17 -2.55 9.62 46.43
C LEU A 17 -2.62 9.14 44.98
N ILE A 18 -1.53 8.55 44.47
CA ILE A 18 -1.48 7.95 43.13
C ILE A 18 -2.55 6.85 43.01
N LEU A 19 -2.62 5.93 43.97
CA LEU A 19 -3.60 4.84 43.96
C LEU A 19 -5.05 5.33 44.06
N PHE A 20 -5.30 6.36 44.89
CA PHE A 20 -6.61 7.00 44.96
C PHE A 20 -7.03 7.64 43.63
N CYS A 21 -6.10 8.31 42.95
CA CYS A 21 -6.33 8.89 41.63
C CYS A 21 -6.55 7.81 40.55
N GLU A 22 -5.76 6.73 40.55
CA GLU A 22 -5.93 5.59 39.64
C GLU A 22 -7.33 4.98 39.77
N ASN A 23 -7.77 4.65 40.99
CA ASN A 23 -9.10 4.07 41.26
C ASN A 23 -10.23 4.99 40.82
N ARG A 24 -10.07 6.31 41.00
CA ARG A 24 -11.08 7.28 40.54
C ARG A 24 -11.12 7.36 39.02
N ILE A 25 -9.98 7.32 38.34
CA ILE A 25 -9.92 7.27 36.86
C ILE A 25 -10.52 5.97 36.35
N GLU A 26 -10.32 4.84 37.02
CA GLU A 26 -10.93 3.55 36.66
C GLU A 26 -12.46 3.61 36.70
N SER A 27 -13.04 4.27 37.70
CA SER A 27 -14.50 4.45 37.81
C SER A 27 -15.11 5.36 36.72
N LEU A 28 -14.33 6.31 36.18
CA LEU A 28 -14.80 7.30 35.21
C LEU A 28 -14.47 6.94 33.77
N ALA A 29 -13.30 6.35 33.53
CA ALA A 29 -12.74 6.07 32.22
C ALA A 29 -11.83 4.82 32.28
N PRO A 30 -12.43 3.60 32.28
CA PRO A 30 -11.69 2.35 32.49
C PRO A 30 -10.63 2.07 31.41
N ASN A 31 -10.82 2.59 30.19
CA ASN A 31 -9.87 2.40 29.08
C ASN A 31 -8.83 3.55 28.95
N SER A 32 -8.70 4.40 29.97
CA SER A 32 -7.76 5.52 29.95
C SER A 32 -6.31 5.06 29.80
N ARG A 33 -5.53 5.78 28.98
CA ARG A 33 -4.10 5.51 28.75
C ARG A 33 -3.29 5.57 30.05
N LEU A 34 -3.73 6.36 31.03
CA LEU A 34 -3.09 6.49 32.35
C LEU A 34 -3.14 5.22 33.18
N LEU A 35 -4.08 4.31 32.88
CA LEU A 35 -4.22 3.02 33.57
C LEU A 35 -3.46 1.88 32.89
N ARG A 36 -2.77 2.14 31.77
CA ARG A 36 -1.97 1.12 31.08
C ARG A 36 -0.74 0.81 31.91
N LYS A 37 -0.66 -0.42 32.42
CA LYS A 37 0.51 -0.95 33.13
C LYS A 37 1.32 -1.80 32.16
N GLU A 38 2.65 -1.70 32.26
CA GLU A 38 3.55 -2.56 31.49
C GLU A 38 3.34 -4.01 31.96
N LYS A 39 2.86 -4.86 31.04
CA LYS A 39 2.76 -6.29 31.28
C LYS A 39 4.08 -6.93 30.85
N PRO A 40 4.81 -7.62 31.74
CA PRO A 40 6.05 -8.27 31.35
C PRO A 40 5.77 -9.34 30.29
N VAL A 41 6.76 -9.60 29.44
CA VAL A 41 6.67 -10.64 28.40
C VAL A 41 6.39 -11.97 29.10
N ALA A 42 5.29 -12.62 28.72
CA ALA A 42 4.92 -13.91 29.27
C ALA A 42 5.98 -14.94 28.87
N ASN A 43 6.58 -15.61 29.85
CA ASN A 43 7.55 -16.65 29.63
C ASN A 43 6.87 -18.03 29.67
N ALA A 44 7.54 -19.09 29.22
CA ALA A 44 6.96 -20.44 29.18
C ALA A 44 6.42 -20.92 30.56
N SER A 45 7.00 -20.42 31.66
CA SER A 45 6.57 -20.69 33.03
C SER A 45 5.25 -20.03 33.44
N ASN A 46 4.75 -19.06 32.66
CA ASN A 46 3.49 -18.36 32.94
C ASN A 46 2.26 -19.11 32.42
N PHE A 47 2.45 -20.21 31.70
CA PHE A 47 1.39 -20.98 31.08
C PHE A 47 1.27 -22.36 31.73
N THR A 48 0.05 -22.88 31.78
CA THR A 48 -0.15 -24.29 32.08
C THR A 48 0.37 -25.16 30.94
N THR A 49 0.63 -26.45 31.21
CA THR A 49 1.13 -27.39 30.20
C THR A 49 0.16 -27.54 29.03
N GLU A 50 -1.14 -27.44 29.29
CA GLU A 50 -2.20 -27.53 28.28
C GLU A 50 -2.26 -26.28 27.41
N GLU A 51 -2.17 -25.09 28.01
CA GLU A 51 -2.11 -23.82 27.27
C GLU A 51 -0.85 -23.73 26.43
N TRP A 52 0.30 -24.14 26.99
CA TRP A 52 1.56 -24.17 26.27
C TRP A 52 1.51 -25.12 25.08
N LYS A 53 0.92 -26.31 25.26
CA LYS A 53 0.70 -27.27 24.19
C LYS A 53 -0.18 -26.67 23.09
N LYS A 54 -1.29 -26.03 23.44
CA LYS A 54 -2.17 -25.37 22.48
C LYS A 54 -1.43 -24.28 21.68
N ILE A 55 -0.68 -23.42 22.36
CA ILE A 55 0.12 -22.36 21.70
C ILE A 55 1.13 -22.97 20.73
N ASN A 56 1.79 -24.05 21.13
CA ASN A 56 2.76 -24.74 20.29
C ASN A 56 2.09 -25.42 19.08
N ASP A 57 0.94 -26.06 19.28
CA ASP A 57 0.18 -26.71 18.22
C ASP A 57 -0.31 -25.67 17.19
N ASP A 58 -0.88 -24.55 17.66
CA ASP A 58 -1.30 -23.43 16.80
C ASP A 58 -0.11 -22.84 16.01
N LEU A 59 1.04 -22.64 16.67
CA LEU A 59 2.26 -22.14 16.03
C LEU A 59 2.79 -23.11 14.97
N THR A 60 2.82 -24.41 15.27
CA THR A 60 3.28 -25.43 14.31
C THR A 60 2.35 -25.54 13.12
N SER A 61 1.02 -25.48 13.35
CA SER A 61 0.01 -25.43 12.30
C SER A 61 0.25 -24.24 11.35
N TRP A 62 0.44 -23.03 11.91
CA TRP A 62 0.72 -21.84 11.10
C TRP A 62 2.03 -21.96 10.31
N ILE A 63 3.11 -22.47 10.93
CA ILE A 63 4.38 -22.70 10.23
C ILE A 63 4.19 -23.69 9.06
N THR A 64 3.38 -24.73 9.23
CA THR A 64 3.11 -25.69 8.16
C THR A 64 2.29 -25.08 7.03
N GLU A 65 1.25 -24.30 7.35
CA GLU A 65 0.44 -23.58 6.37
C GLU A 65 1.30 -22.61 5.55
N MET A 66 2.15 -21.83 6.21
CA MET A 66 3.07 -20.90 5.55
C MET A 66 4.05 -21.62 4.62
N LYS A 67 4.60 -22.76 5.05
CA LYS A 67 5.48 -23.57 4.20
C LYS A 67 4.76 -24.13 2.97
N GLU A 68 3.50 -24.54 3.14
CA GLU A 68 2.67 -25.02 2.03
C GLU A 68 2.37 -23.89 1.03
N ASP A 69 2.03 -22.70 1.53
CA ASP A 69 1.79 -21.53 0.69
C ASP A 69 3.06 -21.06 -0.04
N GLU A 70 4.22 -21.08 0.64
CA GLU A 70 5.51 -20.85 0.00
C GLU A 70 5.79 -21.89 -1.08
N TYR A 71 5.56 -23.18 -0.80
CA TYR A 71 5.76 -24.25 -1.76
C TYR A 71 4.84 -24.10 -2.98
N LYS A 72 3.55 -23.82 -2.77
CA LYS A 72 2.58 -23.57 -3.86
C LYS A 72 3.01 -22.37 -4.70
N THR A 73 3.43 -21.28 -4.07
CA THR A 73 3.90 -20.08 -4.77
C THR A 73 5.12 -20.40 -5.62
N ARG A 74 6.12 -21.08 -5.04
CA ARG A 74 7.33 -21.52 -5.76
C ARG A 74 7.00 -22.49 -6.89
N TYR A 75 6.16 -23.49 -6.65
CA TYR A 75 5.75 -24.47 -7.66
C TYR A 75 5.01 -23.79 -8.82
N ALA A 76 4.04 -22.92 -8.52
CA ALA A 76 3.32 -22.13 -9.50
C ALA A 76 4.27 -21.22 -10.31
N THR A 77 5.29 -20.65 -9.68
CA THR A 77 6.33 -19.91 -10.42
C THR A 77 7.18 -20.84 -11.30
N THR A 78 7.60 -22.02 -10.83
CA THR A 78 8.39 -22.94 -11.67
C THR A 78 7.65 -23.47 -12.89
N GLU A 79 6.34 -23.70 -12.80
CA GLU A 79 5.55 -24.11 -13.97
C GLU A 79 5.34 -22.95 -14.94
N VAL A 80 5.04 -21.75 -14.45
CA VAL A 80 4.87 -20.53 -15.27
C VAL A 80 6.19 -20.11 -15.96
N PHE A 81 7.34 -20.43 -15.37
CA PHE A 81 8.66 -20.09 -15.92
C PHE A 81 9.19 -21.08 -16.97
N LYS A 82 8.62 -22.28 -17.13
CA LYS A 82 9.07 -23.21 -18.18
C LYS A 82 8.64 -22.80 -19.60
N GLU A 83 7.58 -22.00 -19.75
CA GLU A 83 7.09 -21.55 -21.06
C GLU A 83 7.67 -20.21 -21.55
N ASN A 84 8.34 -19.41 -20.71
CA ASN A 84 8.69 -18.02 -21.05
C ASN A 84 10.13 -17.61 -20.70
N VAL A 85 11.12 -18.42 -21.10
CA VAL A 85 12.54 -18.11 -20.84
C VAL A 85 13.10 -17.01 -21.77
N GLU A 86 12.42 -16.67 -22.88
CA GLU A 86 12.99 -15.78 -23.91
C GLU A 86 12.79 -14.27 -23.67
N ASN A 87 11.91 -13.85 -22.75
CA ASN A 87 11.54 -12.42 -22.61
C ASN A 87 11.65 -11.86 -21.17
N LEU A 88 12.52 -12.41 -20.33
CA LEU A 88 12.73 -11.89 -18.97
C LEU A 88 14.04 -11.09 -18.86
N PRO A 89 14.03 -9.94 -18.16
CA PRO A 89 15.25 -9.21 -17.87
C PRO A 89 16.17 -10.05 -16.97
N PRO A 90 17.50 -9.89 -17.06
CA PRO A 90 18.45 -10.68 -16.28
C PRO A 90 18.16 -10.57 -14.78
N ILE A 91 18.06 -11.72 -14.12
CA ILE A 91 17.91 -11.80 -12.66
C ILE A 91 19.10 -11.07 -12.04
N ARG A 92 18.85 -10.02 -11.27
CA ARG A 92 19.89 -9.38 -10.45
C ARG A 92 20.18 -10.27 -9.25
N SER A 93 20.97 -11.31 -9.45
CA SER A 93 21.59 -12.02 -8.33
C SER A 93 22.79 -11.21 -7.85
N SER A 94 22.85 -10.94 -6.54
CA SER A 94 24.09 -10.50 -5.88
C SER A 94 24.91 -11.74 -5.54
N GLU A 95 25.38 -12.45 -6.56
CA GLU A 95 26.42 -13.45 -6.35
C GLU A 95 27.73 -12.71 -6.15
N ASN A 96 28.17 -12.65 -4.89
CA ASN A 96 29.52 -12.23 -4.52
C ASN A 96 30.53 -13.25 -5.05
N HIS A 97 30.83 -13.20 -6.35
CA HIS A 97 31.97 -13.88 -6.93
C HIS A 97 33.10 -12.88 -7.12
N LEU A 98 33.97 -12.80 -6.12
CA LEU A 98 35.29 -12.18 -6.25
C LEU A 98 36.11 -13.02 -7.24
N SER A 99 36.27 -12.55 -8.47
CA SER A 99 37.35 -13.01 -9.35
C SER A 99 38.32 -11.86 -9.63
N LEU A 100 39.56 -12.07 -9.18
CA LEU A 100 40.72 -11.23 -9.41
C LEU A 100 41.04 -11.14 -10.91
N SER A 101 41.21 -9.89 -11.37
CA SER A 101 42.18 -9.41 -12.35
C SER A 101 42.23 -10.07 -13.74
N GLN A 102 42.04 -9.25 -14.79
CA GLN A 102 43.14 -8.84 -15.66
C GLN A 102 42.76 -7.61 -16.50
N ASN A 103 43.72 -6.70 -16.60
CA ASN A 103 43.63 -5.39 -17.24
C ASN A 103 43.34 -5.48 -18.74
N LYS A 104 42.42 -4.63 -19.23
CA LYS A 104 42.49 -4.04 -20.58
C LYS A 104 41.78 -2.70 -20.60
N ALA A 105 42.54 -1.66 -20.91
CA ALA A 105 42.06 -0.30 -21.06
C ALA A 105 41.13 -0.20 -22.27
N VAL A 106 39.88 0.15 -22.03
CA VAL A 106 38.93 0.60 -23.06
C VAL A 106 38.31 1.90 -22.56
N LYS A 107 38.54 2.98 -23.30
CA LYS A 107 37.92 4.29 -23.08
C LYS A 107 36.44 4.17 -23.46
N THR A 108 35.55 4.28 -22.48
CA THR A 108 34.11 4.45 -22.71
C THR A 108 33.56 5.54 -21.80
N GLU A 109 32.68 6.34 -22.40
CA GLU A 109 32.07 7.55 -21.88
C GLU A 109 31.41 7.32 -20.51
N LYS A 110 31.59 8.28 -19.60
CA LYS A 110 31.07 8.22 -18.23
C LYS A 110 29.54 8.30 -18.24
N LYS A 111 28.85 7.16 -18.31
CA LYS A 111 27.49 7.05 -17.78
C LYS A 111 27.57 7.29 -16.28
N LYS A 112 26.83 8.29 -15.78
CA LYS A 112 26.69 8.55 -14.33
C LYS A 112 26.20 7.25 -13.69
N LYS A 113 27.06 6.62 -12.88
CA LYS A 113 26.65 5.51 -12.03
C LYS A 113 25.62 6.08 -11.05
N ASN A 114 24.44 5.47 -10.96
CA ASN A 114 23.49 5.70 -9.87
C ASN A 114 24.14 5.19 -8.58
N ILE A 115 25.05 5.98 -8.03
CA ILE A 115 25.61 5.78 -6.71
C ILE A 115 24.48 6.16 -5.74
N PRO A 116 24.10 5.27 -4.81
CA PRO A 116 23.18 5.63 -3.73
C PRO A 116 23.70 6.92 -3.07
N ARG A 117 22.83 7.92 -2.92
CA ARG A 117 23.22 9.23 -2.35
C ARG A 117 24.01 9.00 -1.07
N ASP A 118 25.16 9.67 -0.97
CA ASP A 118 25.96 9.65 0.24
C ASP A 118 25.13 10.22 1.37
N TYR A 119 25.08 9.57 2.54
CA TYR A 119 24.23 10.00 3.66
C TYR A 119 24.51 11.45 4.09
N LYS A 120 25.73 11.94 3.84
CA LYS A 120 26.12 13.34 4.06
C LYS A 120 25.36 14.37 3.20
N GLU A 121 24.73 13.95 2.12
CA GLU A 121 23.85 14.82 1.33
C GLU A 121 22.50 15.06 2.04
N TRP A 122 22.05 14.11 2.86
CA TRP A 122 20.85 14.27 3.67
C TRP A 122 21.05 15.27 4.81
N ASP A 123 22.25 15.34 5.39
CA ASP A 123 22.59 16.37 6.40
C ASP A 123 22.53 17.80 5.86
N LYS A 124 22.56 17.98 4.52
CA LYS A 124 22.42 19.29 3.87
C LYS A 124 20.97 19.64 3.54
N PHE A 125 20.04 18.68 3.69
CA PHE A 125 18.64 18.89 3.40
C PHE A 125 17.97 19.57 4.60
N ASP A 126 17.65 20.85 4.41
CA ASP A 126 16.96 21.67 5.41
C ASP A 126 15.45 21.37 5.33
N VAL A 127 15.01 20.44 6.18
CA VAL A 127 13.62 19.95 6.25
C VAL A 127 12.66 21.10 6.56
N GLU A 128 13.02 21.97 7.50
CA GLU A 128 12.19 23.10 7.94
C GLU A 128 11.92 24.07 6.78
N LYS A 129 12.95 24.36 5.99
CA LYS A 129 12.84 25.24 4.83
C LYS A 129 11.98 24.65 3.70
N GLU A 130 11.95 23.33 3.53
CA GLU A 130 11.00 22.72 2.59
C GLU A 130 9.58 22.68 3.14
N CYS A 131 9.40 22.37 4.43
CA CYS A 131 8.08 22.42 5.06
C CYS A 131 7.45 23.80 4.95
N SER A 132 8.21 24.88 5.16
CA SER A 132 7.69 26.25 4.97
C SER A 132 7.32 26.57 3.52
N LYS A 133 8.00 25.99 2.52
CA LYS A 133 7.60 26.19 1.11
C LYS A 133 6.30 25.48 0.76
N ILE A 134 5.99 24.38 1.46
CA ILE A 134 4.73 23.68 1.30
C ILE A 134 3.60 24.50 1.96
N GLU A 135 3.85 25.08 3.14
CA GLU A 135 2.89 25.95 3.84
C GLU A 135 2.60 27.26 3.06
N ASP A 136 3.60 27.86 2.41
CA ASP A 136 3.40 29.01 1.50
C ASP A 136 2.66 28.63 0.19
N GLN A 137 2.39 27.34 -0.05
CA GLN A 137 1.60 26.79 -1.17
C GLN A 137 0.22 26.26 -0.72
N GLU A 138 -0.23 26.53 0.50
CA GLU A 138 -1.49 25.98 1.03
C GLU A 138 -2.80 26.65 0.56
N ASP A 139 -2.74 27.56 -0.42
CA ASP A 139 -3.95 28.08 -1.09
C ASP A 139 -4.26 27.38 -2.45
N ASP A 140 -3.57 26.29 -2.82
CA ASP A 140 -3.77 25.67 -4.13
C ASP A 140 -3.76 24.12 -4.17
N TYR A 141 -4.53 23.47 -3.28
CA TYR A 141 -4.94 22.06 -3.46
C TYR A 141 -6.09 21.88 -4.47
N SER A 142 -6.41 22.89 -5.29
CA SER A 142 -7.49 22.82 -6.29
C SER A 142 -7.09 23.25 -7.71
N LYS A 143 -5.81 23.53 -7.99
CA LYS A 143 -5.37 23.91 -9.34
C LYS A 143 -3.92 23.53 -9.60
N THR A 144 -3.70 22.25 -9.91
CA THR A 144 -2.55 21.89 -10.76
C THR A 144 -2.73 22.56 -12.11
N SER A 145 -2.11 23.74 -12.28
CA SER A 145 -2.06 24.47 -13.54
C SER A 145 -1.32 23.63 -14.57
N ILE A 146 -2.11 22.95 -15.41
CA ILE A 146 -1.96 22.81 -16.85
C ILE A 146 -0.50 22.82 -17.33
N ASN A 147 0.12 21.63 -17.32
CA ASN A 147 1.11 21.33 -18.33
C ASN A 147 0.34 20.72 -19.51
N ASN A 148 0.17 21.47 -20.61
CA ASN A 148 -0.61 21.11 -21.81
C ASN A 148 -0.04 19.93 -22.63
N ASN A 149 0.68 19.02 -21.99
CA ASN A 149 1.12 17.73 -22.53
C ASN A 149 0.69 16.59 -21.60
N ILE A 150 -0.56 16.61 -21.11
CA ILE A 150 -1.16 15.43 -20.47
C ILE A 150 -1.34 14.37 -21.57
N LYS A 151 -0.35 13.49 -21.65
CA LYS A 151 -0.48 12.26 -22.43
C LYS A 151 -1.57 11.47 -21.72
N LEU A 152 -2.76 11.39 -22.32
CA LEU A 152 -3.85 10.58 -21.78
C LEU A 152 -3.30 9.19 -21.40
N PRO A 153 -3.78 8.60 -20.29
CA PRO A 153 -3.41 7.24 -19.93
C PRO A 153 -3.57 6.34 -21.15
N LYS A 154 -2.54 5.56 -21.49
CA LYS A 154 -2.65 4.58 -22.58
C LYS A 154 -3.86 3.69 -22.29
N ALA A 155 -4.69 3.48 -23.30
CA ALA A 155 -5.92 2.71 -23.19
C ALA A 155 -5.69 1.23 -22.86
N GLU A 156 -4.45 0.74 -22.98
CA GLU A 156 -4.11 -0.67 -22.83
C GLU A 156 -2.99 -0.87 -21.80
N ILE A 157 -3.13 -1.94 -21.01
CA ILE A 157 -2.07 -2.44 -20.12
C ILE A 157 -1.48 -3.69 -20.75
N ASP A 158 -0.15 -3.75 -20.81
CA ASP A 158 0.53 -5.00 -21.09
C ASP A 158 0.30 -5.97 -19.91
N THR A 159 -0.58 -6.95 -20.11
CA THR A 159 -0.86 -8.01 -19.12
C THR A 159 -0.17 -9.33 -19.47
N THR A 160 0.81 -9.31 -20.37
CA THR A 160 1.57 -10.52 -20.73
C THR A 160 2.34 -11.02 -19.50
N GLY A 161 2.19 -12.31 -19.20
CA GLY A 161 2.84 -12.96 -18.05
C GLY A 161 2.17 -12.75 -16.68
N MET A 162 1.08 -11.98 -16.59
CA MET A 162 0.39 -11.71 -15.32
C MET A 162 -0.65 -12.80 -15.01
N THR A 163 -0.73 -13.25 -13.75
CA THR A 163 -1.73 -14.24 -13.30
C THR A 163 -3.14 -13.63 -13.29
N THR A 164 -4.18 -14.47 -13.30
CA THR A 164 -5.59 -13.99 -13.30
C THR A 164 -5.91 -13.08 -12.12
N LYS A 165 -5.41 -13.42 -10.92
CA LYS A 165 -5.59 -12.61 -9.70
C LYS A 165 -4.91 -11.25 -9.81
N GLU A 166 -3.69 -11.23 -10.34
CA GLU A 166 -2.93 -10.00 -10.56
C GLU A 166 -3.60 -9.11 -11.61
N LYS A 167 -4.12 -9.69 -12.70
CA LYS A 167 -4.91 -8.93 -13.71
C LYS A 167 -6.16 -8.31 -13.10
N ALA A 168 -6.90 -9.06 -12.28
CA ALA A 168 -8.07 -8.55 -11.58
C ALA A 168 -7.71 -7.42 -10.60
N PHE A 169 -6.60 -7.54 -9.87
CA PHE A 169 -6.11 -6.49 -8.98
C PHE A 169 -5.70 -5.22 -9.74
N ALA A 170 -4.97 -5.38 -10.86
CA ALA A 170 -4.58 -4.26 -11.71
C ALA A 170 -5.80 -3.56 -12.31
N ALA A 171 -6.79 -4.32 -12.80
CA ALA A 171 -8.05 -3.78 -13.29
C ALA A 171 -8.80 -3.02 -12.20
N HIS A 172 -8.95 -3.59 -11.01
CA HIS A 172 -9.58 -2.92 -9.87
C HIS A 172 -8.92 -1.58 -9.57
N ARG A 173 -7.59 -1.54 -9.55
CA ARG A 173 -6.83 -0.30 -9.31
C ARG A 173 -7.08 0.76 -10.38
N GLU A 174 -7.11 0.39 -11.65
CA GLU A 174 -7.40 1.36 -12.73
C GLU A 174 -8.86 1.82 -12.71
N LYS A 175 -9.80 0.94 -12.36
CA LYS A 175 -11.21 1.30 -12.15
C LYS A 175 -11.37 2.34 -11.04
N GLU A 176 -10.66 2.19 -9.90
CA GLU A 176 -10.72 3.18 -8.82
C GLU A 176 -10.17 4.55 -9.24
N LYS A 177 -9.08 4.61 -10.03
CA LYS A 177 -8.61 5.88 -10.61
C LYS A 177 -9.65 6.51 -11.54
N GLY A 178 -10.37 5.69 -12.31
CA GLY A 178 -11.49 6.14 -13.13
C GLY A 178 -12.62 6.74 -12.28
N ASN A 179 -12.92 6.14 -11.13
CA ASN A 179 -13.91 6.67 -10.18
C ASN A 179 -13.47 8.02 -9.62
N GLU A 180 -12.19 8.16 -9.24
CA GLU A 180 -11.61 9.43 -8.77
C GLU A 180 -11.77 10.53 -9.85
N ALA A 181 -11.35 10.25 -11.09
CA ALA A 181 -11.49 11.19 -12.21
C ALA A 181 -12.96 11.49 -12.55
N PHE A 182 -13.88 10.54 -12.35
CA PHE A 182 -15.31 10.78 -12.53
C PHE A 182 -15.86 11.76 -11.48
N VAL A 183 -15.39 11.65 -10.23
CA VAL A 183 -15.76 12.55 -9.13
C VAL A 183 -15.20 13.96 -9.35
N THR A 184 -13.99 14.10 -9.91
CA THR A 184 -13.42 15.42 -10.26
C THR A 184 -14.10 16.07 -11.46
N GLY A 185 -14.88 15.30 -12.24
CA GLY A 185 -15.55 15.77 -13.45
C GLY A 185 -14.71 15.63 -14.72
N ASP A 186 -13.53 15.03 -14.63
CA ASP A 186 -12.63 14.77 -15.75
C ASP A 186 -13.05 13.50 -16.51
N TYR A 187 -14.23 13.55 -17.14
CA TYR A 187 -14.86 12.39 -17.77
C TYR A 187 -14.01 11.74 -18.88
N LYS A 188 -13.20 12.52 -19.61
CA LYS A 188 -12.29 11.97 -20.65
C LYS A 188 -11.18 11.11 -20.06
N GLU A 189 -10.64 11.53 -18.91
CA GLU A 189 -9.61 10.79 -18.19
C GLU A 189 -10.20 9.56 -17.51
N ALA A 190 -11.40 9.69 -16.93
CA ALA A 190 -12.16 8.57 -16.40
C ALA A 190 -12.38 7.47 -17.45
N ILE A 191 -12.78 7.81 -18.68
CA ILE A 191 -12.93 6.84 -19.78
C ILE A 191 -11.60 6.13 -20.11
N ALA A 192 -10.48 6.86 -20.10
CA ALA A 192 -9.18 6.26 -20.36
C ALA A 192 -8.82 5.22 -19.28
N TYR A 193 -9.05 5.54 -18.00
CA TYR A 193 -8.83 4.63 -16.89
C TYR A 193 -9.79 3.43 -16.89
N TYR A 194 -11.08 3.62 -17.18
CA TYR A 194 -12.01 2.50 -17.31
C TYR A 194 -11.68 1.60 -18.50
N SER A 195 -11.30 2.17 -19.65
CA SER A 195 -10.86 1.39 -20.82
C SER A 195 -9.62 0.56 -20.50
N ARG A 196 -8.70 1.14 -19.74
CA ARG A 196 -7.50 0.46 -19.26
C ARG A 196 -7.82 -0.66 -18.26
N SER A 197 -8.80 -0.46 -17.37
CA SER A 197 -9.34 -1.52 -16.52
C SER A 197 -9.93 -2.67 -17.34
N ILE A 198 -10.75 -2.36 -18.35
CA ILE A 198 -11.37 -3.36 -19.22
C ILE A 198 -10.31 -4.15 -20.02
N SER A 199 -9.29 -3.45 -20.52
CA SER A 199 -8.15 -4.08 -21.20
C SER A 199 -7.41 -5.08 -20.31
N ALA A 200 -7.28 -4.77 -19.01
CA ALA A 200 -6.60 -5.65 -18.07
C ALA A 200 -7.45 -6.86 -17.65
N PHE A 201 -8.71 -6.60 -17.26
CA PHE A 201 -9.69 -7.63 -16.93
C PHE A 201 -11.11 -7.06 -17.15
N PRO A 202 -11.85 -7.54 -18.16
CA PRO A 202 -13.21 -7.10 -18.42
C PRO A 202 -14.13 -7.43 -17.24
N THR A 203 -14.79 -6.42 -16.67
CA THR A 203 -15.76 -6.60 -15.57
C THR A 203 -17.01 -5.77 -15.85
N VAL A 204 -18.16 -6.28 -15.43
CA VAL A 204 -19.45 -5.60 -15.56
C VAL A 204 -19.43 -4.21 -14.92
N ALA A 205 -18.82 -4.10 -13.73
CA ALA A 205 -18.66 -2.81 -13.06
C ALA A 205 -17.87 -1.79 -13.89
N ALA A 206 -16.79 -2.20 -14.57
CA ALA A 206 -15.99 -1.29 -15.37
C ALA A 206 -16.75 -0.80 -16.63
N TYR A 207 -17.53 -1.67 -17.28
CA TYR A 207 -18.37 -1.27 -18.41
C TYR A 207 -19.52 -0.36 -17.98
N ASN A 208 -20.20 -0.65 -16.87
CA ASN A 208 -21.26 0.22 -16.34
C ASN A 208 -20.75 1.62 -16.01
N ASN A 209 -19.58 1.70 -15.35
CA ASN A 209 -18.98 2.98 -15.01
C ASN A 209 -18.51 3.75 -16.26
N ARG A 210 -17.97 3.04 -17.27
CA ARG A 210 -17.61 3.66 -18.55
C ARG A 210 -18.83 4.16 -19.31
N ALA A 211 -19.90 3.37 -19.40
CA ALA A 211 -21.17 3.74 -20.04
C ALA A 211 -21.77 5.00 -19.38
N GLN A 212 -21.80 5.04 -18.05
CA GLN A 212 -22.26 6.22 -17.31
C GLN A 212 -21.42 7.46 -17.62
N THR A 213 -20.10 7.29 -17.78
CA THR A 213 -19.18 8.39 -18.12
C THR A 213 -19.37 8.87 -19.55
N GLU A 214 -19.57 7.95 -20.51
CA GLU A 214 -19.87 8.28 -21.90
C GLU A 214 -21.22 9.01 -22.03
N ILE A 215 -22.23 8.64 -21.23
CA ILE A 215 -23.49 9.38 -21.12
C ILE A 215 -23.27 10.81 -20.65
N LYS A 216 -22.37 11.03 -19.67
CA LYS A 216 -22.02 12.40 -19.21
C LYS A 216 -21.37 13.24 -20.31
N LEU A 217 -20.61 12.60 -21.21
CA LEU A 217 -20.02 13.24 -22.39
C LEU A 217 -20.97 13.31 -23.60
N GLN A 218 -22.21 12.81 -23.48
CA GLN A 218 -23.19 12.74 -24.55
C GLN A 218 -22.76 11.84 -25.74
N ASN A 219 -21.88 10.86 -25.47
CA ASN A 219 -21.44 9.86 -26.44
C ASN A 219 -22.35 8.62 -26.40
N TRP A 220 -23.58 8.79 -26.86
CA TRP A 220 -24.64 7.79 -26.74
C TRP A 220 -24.33 6.46 -27.43
N GLN A 221 -23.62 6.48 -28.56
CA GLN A 221 -23.26 5.26 -29.30
C GLN A 221 -22.29 4.37 -28.53
N ASN A 222 -21.25 4.94 -27.91
CA ASN A 222 -20.29 4.18 -27.11
C ASN A 222 -20.95 3.64 -25.83
N ALA A 223 -21.79 4.46 -25.17
CA ALA A 223 -22.53 4.02 -24.00
C ALA A 223 -23.44 2.82 -24.30
N LEU A 224 -24.12 2.82 -25.45
CA LEU A 224 -24.97 1.71 -25.88
C LEU A 224 -24.16 0.43 -26.08
N GLN A 225 -23.00 0.50 -26.73
CA GLN A 225 -22.10 -0.65 -26.90
C GLN A 225 -21.64 -1.23 -25.56
N ASP A 226 -21.37 -0.38 -24.57
CA ASP A 226 -20.99 -0.81 -23.23
C ASP A 226 -22.15 -1.48 -22.49
N CYS A 227 -23.37 -0.94 -22.61
CA CYS A 227 -24.58 -1.56 -22.05
C CYS A 227 -24.86 -2.93 -22.70
N GLU A 228 -24.69 -3.05 -24.03
CA GLU A 228 -24.82 -4.34 -24.72
C GLU A 228 -23.78 -5.36 -24.24
N ALA A 229 -22.53 -4.92 -24.02
CA ALA A 229 -21.49 -5.78 -23.47
C ALA A 229 -21.83 -6.26 -22.05
N VAL A 230 -22.44 -5.40 -21.23
CA VAL A 230 -22.89 -5.75 -19.88
C VAL A 230 -24.02 -6.77 -19.92
N LEU A 231 -25.05 -6.54 -20.73
CA LEU A 231 -26.17 -7.48 -20.87
C LEU A 231 -25.73 -8.84 -21.43
N LYS A 232 -24.67 -8.87 -22.24
CA LYS A 232 -24.06 -10.11 -22.72
C LYS A 232 -23.34 -10.90 -21.62
N MET A 233 -22.75 -10.21 -20.63
CA MET A 233 -22.08 -10.84 -19.49
C MET A 233 -23.06 -11.21 -18.37
N GLU A 234 -23.96 -10.28 -18.03
CA GLU A 234 -24.97 -10.39 -16.98
C GLU A 234 -26.33 -9.91 -17.53
N PRO A 235 -27.17 -10.81 -18.05
CA PRO A 235 -28.46 -10.44 -18.66
C PRO A 235 -29.49 -9.92 -17.64
N GLU A 236 -29.28 -10.16 -16.34
CA GLU A 236 -30.13 -9.66 -15.25
C GLU A 236 -29.61 -8.35 -14.62
N ASN A 237 -28.63 -7.68 -15.25
CA ASN A 237 -28.10 -6.43 -14.73
C ASN A 237 -29.14 -5.30 -14.84
N ILE A 238 -29.45 -4.64 -13.71
CA ILE A 238 -30.49 -3.59 -13.62
C ILE A 238 -29.89 -2.18 -13.80
N LYS A 239 -28.56 -2.05 -13.72
CA LYS A 239 -27.87 -0.76 -13.68
C LYS A 239 -27.65 -0.15 -15.06
#